data_AF-A0A373A590-F1
#
_entry.id   AF-A0A373A590-F1
#
_cell.length_a   1.000
_cell.length_b   1.000
_cell.length_c   1.000
_cell.angle_alpha   90.00
_cell.angle_beta   90.00
_cell.angle_gamma   90.00
#
_symmetry.space_group_name_H-M   'P 1'
#
loop_
_entity.id
_entity.type
_entity.pdbx_description
1 polymer ?
#
loop_
_entity_poly.entity_id
_entity_poly.type
_entity_poly.pdbx_seq_one_letter_code
_entity_poly.pdbx_strand_id
1 'polypeptide(L)'
;MPGPGPGSGSGSGSVPGRRGRLRVADRVYARIAARAVREVLTEAWPAGRAKGAPPHVSVTVPGSTVTVRVAVELPFPSDIAALAGAVRTRIAERVVGLTGTRVSEVVVVVEKLVTGGAS
;
A
#
# COMPACT_ATOMS: atom_id res chain seq x y z
N MET A 1 59.37 -32.42 -22.54
CA MET A 1 58.78 -31.10 -22.28
C MET A 1 57.30 -31.26 -21.99
N PRO A 2 56.78 -30.76 -20.86
CA PRO A 2 55.37 -30.88 -20.45
C PRO A 2 54.53 -29.66 -20.87
N GLY A 3 53.21 -29.87 -21.02
CA GLY A 3 52.18 -28.85 -20.80
C GLY A 3 51.11 -28.73 -21.90
N PRO A 4 49.95 -28.10 -21.62
CA PRO A 4 49.20 -28.01 -20.36
C PRO A 4 47.82 -28.71 -20.48
N GLY A 5 47.34 -29.32 -19.39
CA GLY A 5 46.01 -29.95 -19.35
C GLY A 5 44.88 -28.93 -19.47
N PRO A 6 43.71 -29.30 -20.03
CA PRO A 6 42.56 -28.41 -20.04
C PRO A 6 42.06 -28.22 -18.61
N GLY A 7 42.26 -27.02 -18.07
CA GLY A 7 41.59 -26.58 -16.86
C GLY A 7 40.10 -26.53 -17.11
N SER A 8 39.38 -27.57 -16.68
CA SER A 8 37.93 -27.51 -16.54
C SER A 8 37.60 -26.51 -15.43
N GLY A 9 37.40 -25.26 -15.85
CA GLY A 9 36.70 -24.27 -15.04
C GLY A 9 35.26 -24.74 -14.85
N SER A 10 35.04 -25.62 -13.87
CA SER A 10 33.71 -25.83 -13.29
C SER A 10 33.35 -24.53 -12.57
N GLY A 11 32.80 -23.59 -13.34
CA GLY A 11 31.95 -22.55 -12.80
C GLY A 11 30.80 -23.26 -12.11
N SER A 12 30.98 -23.54 -10.82
CA SER A 12 29.94 -24.05 -9.95
C SER A 12 28.88 -22.96 -9.89
N GLY A 13 27.91 -23.04 -10.80
CA GLY A 13 26.69 -22.25 -10.75
C GLY A 13 26.09 -22.51 -9.38
N SER A 14 26.21 -21.54 -8.47
CA SER A 14 25.64 -21.63 -7.14
C SER A 14 24.17 -21.95 -7.30
N VAL A 15 23.77 -23.15 -6.85
CA VAL A 15 22.37 -23.55 -6.78
C VAL A 15 21.65 -22.41 -6.04
N PRO A 16 20.62 -21.77 -6.63
CA PRO A 16 19.97 -20.65 -5.96
C PRO A 16 19.46 -21.17 -4.61
N GLY A 17 20.07 -20.69 -3.52
CA GLY A 17 19.68 -21.08 -2.17
C GLY A 17 18.17 -20.92 -2.02
N ARG A 18 17.52 -21.88 -1.34
CA ARG A 18 16.07 -21.83 -1.07
C ARG A 18 15.69 -20.41 -0.69
N ARG A 19 14.93 -19.72 -1.54
CA ARG A 19 14.49 -18.36 -1.25
C ARG A 19 13.74 -18.39 0.07
N GLY A 20 14.20 -17.57 1.03
CA GLY A 20 13.51 -17.40 2.30
C GLY A 20 12.04 -17.01 2.06
N ARG A 21 11.17 -17.37 3.00
CA ARG A 21 9.75 -16.99 2.93
C ARG A 21 9.60 -15.52 3.31
N LEU A 22 9.05 -14.70 2.41
CA LEU A 22 8.68 -13.33 2.73
C LEU A 22 7.54 -13.34 3.76
N ARG A 23 7.77 -12.70 4.92
CA ARG A 23 6.74 -12.42 5.91
C ARG A 23 6.57 -10.91 6.03
N VAL A 24 5.43 -10.41 5.56
CA VAL A 24 5.06 -9.00 5.68
C VAL A 24 4.27 -8.84 6.98
N ALA A 25 4.75 -7.99 7.89
CA ALA A 25 4.03 -7.69 9.12
C ALA A 25 2.83 -6.77 8.85
N ASP A 26 1.76 -6.89 9.63
CA ASP A 26 0.52 -6.10 9.51
C ASP A 26 0.77 -4.59 9.45
N ARG A 27 1.73 -4.12 10.25
CA ARG A 27 2.16 -2.70 10.28
C ARG A 27 2.63 -2.18 8.92
N VAL A 28 3.17 -3.04 8.06
CA VAL A 28 3.66 -2.65 6.72
C VAL A 28 2.47 -2.37 5.81
N TYR A 29 1.45 -3.23 5.85
CA TYR A 29 0.20 -3.00 5.12
C TYR A 29 -0.48 -1.70 5.59
N ALA A 30 -0.50 -1.45 6.90
CA ALA A 30 -1.05 -0.20 7.44
C ALA A 30 -0.31 1.04 6.91
N ARG A 31 1.03 0.99 6.85
CA ARG A 31 1.85 2.09 6.30
C ARG A 31 1.65 2.28 4.80
N ILE A 32 1.55 1.20 4.03
CA ILE A 32 1.28 1.27 2.59
C ILE A 32 -0.08 1.91 2.34
N ALA A 33 -1.11 1.46 3.06
CA ALA A 33 -2.45 2.01 2.94
C ALA A 33 -2.52 3.48 3.36
N ALA A 34 -1.92 3.86 4.50
CA ALA A 34 -1.87 5.26 4.93
C ALA A 34 -1.16 6.16 3.90
N ARG A 35 -0.08 5.67 3.29
CA ARG A 35 0.61 6.39 2.22
C ARG A 35 -0.25 6.53 0.95
N ALA A 36 -0.90 5.44 0.53
CA ALA A 36 -1.78 5.44 -0.63
C ALA A 36 -2.95 6.43 -0.48
N VAL A 37 -3.58 6.46 0.71
CA VAL A 37 -4.64 7.42 1.04
C VAL A 37 -4.12 8.85 0.96
N ARG A 38 -2.95 9.12 1.55
CA ARG A 38 -2.35 10.45 1.52
C ARG A 38 -2.05 10.93 0.09
N GLU A 39 -1.63 10.03 -0.80
CA GLU A 39 -1.42 10.36 -2.22
C GLU A 39 -2.73 10.80 -2.89
N VAL A 40 -3.81 10.02 -2.74
CA VAL A 40 -5.13 10.38 -3.28
C VAL A 40 -5.63 11.70 -2.70
N LEU A 41 -5.48 11.91 -1.39
CA LEU A 41 -5.87 13.17 -0.75
C LEU A 41 -5.04 14.37 -1.23
N THR A 42 -3.74 14.19 -1.48
CA THR A 42 -2.88 15.26 -1.99
C THR A 42 -3.22 15.60 -3.45
N GLU A 43 -3.54 14.60 -4.25
CA GLU A 43 -3.97 14.77 -5.64
C GLU A 43 -5.35 15.46 -5.73
N ALA A 44 -6.28 15.07 -4.86
CA ALA A 44 -7.60 15.69 -4.78
C ALA A 44 -7.57 17.12 -4.20
N TRP A 45 -6.61 17.43 -3.31
CA TRP A 45 -6.46 18.77 -2.72
C TRP A 45 -4.99 19.26 -2.73
N PRO A 46 -4.50 19.73 -3.88
CA PRO A 46 -3.11 20.19 -4.02
C PRO A 46 -2.80 21.48 -3.22
N ALA A 47 -3.81 22.27 -2.85
CA ALA A 47 -3.65 23.59 -2.24
C ALA A 47 -3.69 23.63 -0.69
N GLY A 48 -3.45 22.51 0.00
CA GLY A 48 -3.46 22.48 1.48
C GLY A 48 -4.85 22.67 2.12
N ARG A 49 -5.92 22.52 1.32
CA ARG A 49 -7.32 22.61 1.78
C ARG A 49 -7.75 21.41 2.63
N ALA A 50 -6.99 20.32 2.59
CA ALA A 50 -7.14 19.19 3.51
C ALA A 50 -6.60 19.56 4.90
N LYS A 51 -7.30 20.46 5.59
CA LYS A 51 -7.10 20.75 7.01
C LYS A 51 -7.82 19.68 7.84
N GLY A 52 -7.49 18.41 7.57
CA GLY A 52 -8.06 17.24 8.23
C GLY A 52 -6.98 16.48 9.01
N ALA A 53 -7.38 15.79 10.07
CA ALA A 53 -6.49 14.93 10.83
C ALA A 53 -5.83 13.86 9.92
N PRO A 54 -4.64 13.37 10.28
CA PRO A 54 -4.01 12.28 9.54
C PRO A 54 -4.96 11.07 9.46
N PRO A 55 -5.07 10.42 8.29
CA PRO A 55 -5.99 9.30 8.11
C PRO A 55 -5.61 8.14 9.03
N HIS A 56 -6.57 7.65 9.80
CA HIS A 56 -6.34 6.56 10.73
C HIS A 56 -6.53 5.24 9.99
N VAL A 57 -5.50 4.40 9.97
CA VAL A 57 -5.51 3.15 9.20
C VAL A 57 -5.33 1.97 10.13
N SER A 58 -6.25 1.02 10.05
CA SER A 58 -6.19 -0.25 10.76
C SER A 58 -6.24 -1.39 9.76
N VAL A 59 -5.37 -2.37 9.94
CA VAL A 59 -5.28 -3.52 9.03
C VAL A 59 -5.43 -4.79 9.82
N THR A 60 -6.19 -5.72 9.27
CA THR A 60 -6.36 -7.07 9.81
C THR A 60 -6.05 -8.05 8.70
N VAL A 61 -5.20 -9.05 8.98
CA VAL A 61 -4.82 -10.07 8.01
C VAL A 61 -5.32 -11.43 8.49
N PRO A 62 -6.60 -11.78 8.25
CA PRO A 62 -7.08 -13.14 8.50
C PRO A 62 -6.42 -14.11 7.52
N GLY A 63 -5.30 -14.72 7.96
CA GLY A 63 -4.59 -15.76 7.23
C GLY A 63 -3.82 -15.24 6.01
N SER A 64 -4.43 -15.33 4.82
CA SER A 64 -3.82 -15.01 3.52
C SER A 64 -4.43 -13.78 2.83
N THR A 65 -5.40 -13.14 3.47
CA THR A 65 -6.16 -12.03 2.89
C THR A 65 -6.06 -10.80 3.78
N VAL A 66 -5.94 -9.63 3.16
CA VAL A 66 -5.80 -8.36 3.89
C VAL A 66 -7.12 -7.61 3.88
N THR A 67 -7.57 -7.21 5.07
CA THR A 67 -8.69 -6.30 5.28
C THR A 67 -8.14 -4.97 5.75
N VAL A 68 -8.41 -3.89 5.00
CA VAL A 68 -7.94 -2.55 5.33
C VAL A 68 -9.12 -1.69 5.73
N ARG A 69 -9.07 -1.13 6.94
CA ARG A 69 -9.99 -0.10 7.41
C ARG A 69 -9.28 1.24 7.41
N VAL A 70 -9.87 2.23 6.74
CA VAL A 70 -9.32 3.59 6.67
C VAL A 70 -10.38 4.55 7.16
N ALA A 71 -10.08 5.27 8.23
CA ALA A 71 -10.82 6.42 8.69
C ALA A 71 -10.21 7.70 8.07
N VAL A 72 -11.03 8.46 7.34
CA VAL A 72 -10.63 9.73 6.71
C VAL A 72 -11.54 10.85 7.15
N GLU A 73 -10.94 12.03 7.36
CA GLU A 73 -11.66 13.30 7.45
C GLU A 73 -11.62 13.99 6.08
N LEU A 74 -12.78 14.32 5.52
CA LEU A 74 -12.89 14.89 4.17
C LEU A 74 -13.47 16.30 4.21
N PRO A 75 -12.90 17.27 3.48
CA PRO A 75 -13.48 18.60 3.41
C PRO A 75 -14.73 18.60 2.51
N PHE A 76 -15.77 19.34 2.91
CA PHE A 76 -17.00 19.56 2.13
C PHE A 76 -16.94 20.93 1.43
N PRO A 77 -17.42 21.06 0.17
CA PRO A 77 -18.01 20.01 -0.66
C PRO A 77 -16.95 19.12 -1.33
N SER A 78 -17.17 17.80 -1.29
CA SER A 78 -16.37 16.79 -1.99
C SER A 78 -17.22 15.58 -2.37
N ASP A 79 -16.87 14.93 -3.48
CA ASP A 79 -17.47 13.68 -3.90
C ASP A 79 -16.87 12.50 -3.11
N ILE A 80 -17.50 12.20 -1.98
CA ILE A 80 -17.10 11.14 -1.05
C ILE A 80 -17.07 9.78 -1.76
N ALA A 81 -18.02 9.52 -2.67
CA ALA A 81 -18.13 8.23 -3.36
C ALA A 81 -17.00 8.06 -4.37
N ALA A 82 -16.71 9.09 -5.17
CA ALA A 82 -15.59 9.09 -6.09
C ALA A 82 -14.25 8.95 -5.36
N LEU A 83 -14.07 9.67 -4.24
CA LEU A 83 -12.85 9.62 -3.45
C LEU A 83 -12.68 8.26 -2.74
N ALA A 84 -13.74 7.71 -2.14
CA ALA A 84 -13.71 6.37 -1.53
C ALA A 84 -13.38 5.29 -2.57
N GLY A 85 -13.93 5.42 -3.78
CA GLY A 85 -13.58 4.57 -4.93
C GLY A 85 -12.09 4.68 -5.29
N ALA A 86 -11.58 5.90 -5.44
CA ALA A 86 -10.18 6.16 -5.74
C ALA A 86 -9.24 5.60 -4.65
N VAL A 87 -9.58 5.79 -3.37
CA VAL A 87 -8.84 5.24 -2.22
C VAL A 87 -8.82 3.70 -2.27
N ARG A 88 -9.98 3.07 -2.51
CA ARG A 88 -10.07 1.61 -2.61
C ARG A 88 -9.20 1.05 -3.73
N THR A 89 -9.27 1.65 -4.92
CA THR A 89 -8.45 1.26 -6.07
C THR A 89 -6.96 1.45 -5.77
N ARG A 90 -6.57 2.61 -5.25
CA ARG A 90 -5.17 2.91 -4.97
C ARG A 90 -4.55 2.01 -3.91
N ILE A 91 -5.29 1.70 -2.85
CA ILE A 91 -4.83 0.75 -1.81
C ILE A 91 -4.65 -0.64 -2.41
N ALA A 92 -5.62 -1.12 -3.20
CA ALA A 92 -5.54 -2.43 -3.83
C ALA A 92 -4.31 -2.53 -4.76
N GLU A 93 -4.11 -1.54 -5.63
CA GLU A 93 -2.95 -1.48 -6.54
C GLU A 93 -1.62 -1.47 -5.78
N ARG A 94 -1.49 -0.63 -4.75
CA ARG A 94 -0.23 -0.51 -3.99
C ARG A 94 0.06 -1.74 -3.15
N VAL A 95 -0.94 -2.34 -2.52
CA VAL A 95 -0.75 -3.56 -1.74
C VAL A 95 -0.38 -4.73 -2.65
N VAL A 96 -1.11 -4.94 -3.75
CA VAL A 96 -0.80 -6.01 -4.71
C VAL A 96 0.58 -5.79 -5.33
N GLY A 97 0.89 -4.56 -5.77
CA GLY A 97 2.17 -4.24 -6.41
C GLY A 97 3.38 -4.36 -5.50
N LEU A 98 3.25 -4.06 -4.20
CA LEU A 98 4.39 -4.08 -3.26
C LEU A 98 4.53 -5.40 -2.49
N THR A 99 3.44 -6.15 -2.29
CA THR A 99 3.46 -7.33 -1.42
C THR A 99 3.06 -8.61 -2.14
N GLY A 100 2.44 -8.52 -3.31
CA GLY A 100 1.86 -9.68 -4.02
C GLY A 100 0.65 -10.29 -3.29
N THR A 101 0.20 -9.69 -2.19
CA THR A 101 -0.93 -10.20 -1.39
C THR A 101 -2.26 -9.64 -1.91
N ARG A 102 -3.29 -10.50 -2.00
CA ARG A 102 -4.63 -10.06 -2.40
C ARG A 102 -5.33 -9.34 -1.24
N VAL A 103 -5.93 -8.20 -1.57
CA VAL A 103 -6.80 -7.45 -0.65
C VAL A 103 -8.21 -8.04 -0.77
N SER A 104 -8.78 -8.51 0.34
CA SER A 104 -10.13 -9.09 0.33
C SER A 104 -11.19 -8.00 0.44
N GLU A 105 -10.93 -7.01 1.30
CA GLU A 105 -11.91 -5.99 1.64
C GLU A 105 -11.21 -4.70 2.03
N VAL A 106 -11.76 -3.57 1.57
CA VAL A 106 -11.34 -2.23 1.97
C VAL A 106 -12.57 -1.50 2.47
N VAL A 107 -12.59 -1.19 3.76
CA VAL A 107 -13.65 -0.43 4.40
C VAL A 107 -13.16 1.01 4.58
N VAL A 108 -13.82 1.95 3.93
CA VAL A 108 -13.55 3.38 4.09
C VAL A 108 -14.60 3.95 5.02
N VAL A 109 -14.17 4.45 6.17
CA VAL A 109 -14.99 5.13 7.18
C VAL A 109 -14.71 6.63 7.04
N VAL A 110 -15.75 7.42 6.87
CA VAL A 110 -15.62 8.89 6.87
C VAL A 110 -16.00 9.37 8.25
N GLU A 111 -15.00 9.75 9.07
CA GLU A 111 -15.24 10.13 10.46
C GLU A 111 -15.73 11.58 10.60
N LYS A 112 -15.31 12.46 9.69
CA LYS A 112 -15.66 13.88 9.75
C LYS A 112 -15.73 14.52 8.39
N LEU A 113 -16.80 15.26 8.14
CA LEU A 113 -16.90 16.18 7.01
C LEU A 113 -16.53 17.58 7.50
N VAL A 114 -15.38 18.10 7.07
CA VAL A 114 -14.93 19.45 7.43
C VAL A 114 -15.55 20.41 6.44
N THR A 115 -16.61 21.13 6.82
CA THR A 115 -17.13 22.21 5.99
C THR A 115 -16.02 23.24 5.76
N GLY A 116 -15.48 23.28 4.53
CA GLY A 116 -14.72 24.44 4.10
C GLY A 116 -15.74 25.56 3.98
N GLY A 117 -15.85 26.40 5.01
CA GLY A 117 -16.80 27.50 5.06
C GLY A 117 -16.78 28.26 3.74
N ALA A 118 -17.90 28.21 3.02
CA ALA A 118 -18.24 29.22 2.04
C ALA A 118 -18.89 30.35 2.83
N SER A 119 -18.20 31.48 2.93
CA SER A 119 -18.83 32.79 2.97
C SER A 119 -18.06 33.70 2.03
#